data_AF-A0A175QIC1-F1
#
_entry.id   AF-A0A175QIC1-F1
#
_cell.length_a   1.000
_cell.length_b   1.000
_cell.length_c   1.000
_cell.angle_alpha   90.00
_cell.angle_beta   90.00
_cell.angle_gamma   90.00
#
_symmetry.space_group_name_H-M   'P 1'
#
loop_
_entity.id
_entity.type
_entity.pdbx_description
1 polymer ?
#
loop_
_entity_poly.entity_id
_entity_poly.type
_entity_poly.pdbx_seq_one_letter_code
_entity_poly.pdbx_strand_id
1 'polypeptide(L)'
;RALALSKTLASDFDYVRVDWYIHDQHIYFGELTFTPGAGMVTGLDRGLDKMMGEMWIQERRGTQRPDVDVQDVAIPVMLKKI
;
A
#
# COMPACT_ATOMS: atom_id res chain seq x y z
N ARG A 1 -8.29 18.91 -11.17
CA ARG A 1 -7.31 18.21 -12.04
C ARG A 1 -6.49 17.19 -11.25
N ALA A 2 -5.79 17.57 -10.17
CA ALA A 2 -5.02 16.65 -9.33
C ALA A 2 -5.80 15.39 -8.90
N LEU A 3 -7.06 15.52 -8.43
CA LEU A 3 -7.89 14.36 -8.08
C LEU A 3 -8.12 13.37 -9.23
N ALA A 4 -8.32 13.87 -10.46
CA ALA A 4 -8.51 12.98 -11.62
C ALA A 4 -7.21 12.24 -11.94
N LEU A 5 -6.08 12.93 -11.89
CA LEU A 5 -4.76 12.32 -12.06
C LEU A 5 -4.45 11.32 -10.94
N SER A 6 -4.81 11.61 -9.69
CA SER A 6 -4.68 10.67 -8.57
C SER A 6 -5.46 9.39 -8.83
N LYS A 7 -6.70 9.48 -9.33
CA LYS A 7 -7.49 8.29 -9.69
C LYS A 7 -6.84 7.47 -10.79
N THR A 8 -6.21 8.13 -11.78
CA THR A 8 -5.47 7.44 -12.84
C THR A 8 -4.21 6.76 -12.31
N LEU A 9 -3.41 7.45 -11.49
CA LEU A 9 -2.17 6.89 -10.95
C LEU A 9 -2.41 5.80 -9.89
N ALA A 10 -3.54 5.86 -9.18
CA ALA A 10 -3.90 4.90 -8.15
C ALA A 10 -4.69 3.68 -8.68
N SER A 11 -4.97 3.60 -9.99
CA SER A 11 -5.92 2.61 -10.54
C SER A 11 -5.55 1.15 -10.26
N ASP A 12 -4.25 0.88 -10.15
CA ASP A 12 -3.71 -0.47 -10.05
C ASP A 12 -3.39 -0.87 -8.59
N PHE A 13 -3.68 0.00 -7.62
CA PHE A 13 -3.33 -0.18 -6.22
C PHE A 13 -4.55 -0.08 -5.31
N ASP A 14 -4.69 -1.00 -4.37
CA ASP A 14 -5.75 -0.95 -3.34
C ASP A 14 -5.61 0.28 -2.45
N TYR A 15 -4.36 0.70 -2.20
CA TYR A 15 -4.02 1.88 -1.42
C TYR A 15 -2.69 2.47 -1.89
N VAL A 16 -2.69 3.77 -2.22
CA VAL A 16 -1.48 4.56 -2.44
C VAL A 16 -1.79 6.03 -2.18
N ARG A 17 -0.86 6.75 -1.54
CA ARG A 17 -0.92 8.20 -1.44
C ARG A 17 -0.23 8.81 -2.65
N VAL A 18 -0.87 9.79 -3.29
CA VAL A 18 -0.32 10.52 -4.44
C VAL A 18 -0.09 11.97 -4.03
N ASP A 19 1.18 12.38 -4.03
CA ASP A 19 1.56 13.72 -3.61
C ASP A 19 1.74 14.64 -4.84
N TRP A 20 1.18 15.84 -4.76
CA TRP A 20 1.21 16.84 -5.82
C TRP A 20 1.75 18.17 -5.29
N TYR A 21 2.64 18.80 -6.06
CA TYR A 21 2.96 20.21 -5.90
C TYR A 21 2.12 21.04 -6.87
N ILE A 22 1.50 22.11 -6.39
CA ILE A 22 0.64 22.99 -7.22
C ILE A 22 1.15 24.42 -7.11
N HIS A 23 1.57 24.99 -8.23
CA HIS A 23 2.10 26.34 -8.31
C HIS A 23 1.62 27.00 -9.62
N ASP A 24 1.09 28.23 -9.54
CA ASP A 24 0.59 28.98 -10.69
C ASP A 24 -0.30 28.16 -11.64
N GLN A 25 -1.27 27.43 -11.07
CA GLN A 25 -2.18 26.51 -11.78
C GLN A 25 -1.52 25.31 -12.48
N HIS A 26 -0.20 25.17 -12.40
CA HIS A 26 0.54 24.00 -12.85
C HIS A 26 0.56 22.94 -11.75
N ILE A 27 0.51 21.68 -12.16
CA ILE A 27 0.49 20.51 -11.29
C ILE A 27 1.74 19.70 -11.58
N TYR A 28 2.54 19.44 -10.55
CA TYR A 28 3.75 18.65 -10.63
C TYR A 28 3.60 17.42 -9.75
N PHE A 29 3.93 16.26 -10.31
CA PHE A 29 4.00 15.03 -9.55
C PHE A 29 5.14 15.12 -8.50
N GLY A 30 4.84 14.73 -7.27
CA GLY A 30 5.83 14.61 -6.19
C GLY A 30 6.27 13.17 -6.01
N GLU A 31 5.43 12.37 -5.36
CA GLU A 31 5.73 10.96 -5.06
C GLU A 31 4.47 10.08 -5.00
N LEU A 32 4.71 8.76 -5.02
CA LEU A 32 3.76 7.75 -4.59
C LEU A 32 4.26 7.15 -3.27
N THR A 33 3.44 7.21 -2.23
CA THR A 33 3.76 6.64 -0.91
C THR A 33 2.84 5.46 -0.60
N PHE A 34 3.41 4.27 -0.46
CA PHE A 34 2.67 3.06 -0.07
C PHE A 34 2.61 2.86 1.45
N THR A 35 3.60 3.39 2.18
CA THR A 35 3.74 3.25 3.63
C THR A 35 3.94 4.62 4.29
N PRO A 36 2.88 5.45 4.35
CA PRO A 36 2.98 6.76 5.00
C PRO A 36 3.45 6.62 6.46
N GLY A 37 4.27 7.57 6.91
CA GLY A 37 4.88 7.53 8.25
C GLY A 37 5.73 6.28 8.51
N ALA A 38 6.32 5.69 7.47
CA ALA A 38 7.05 4.43 7.51
C ALA A 38 6.22 3.23 8.04
N GLY A 39 4.88 3.31 7.94
CA GLY A 39 3.98 2.29 8.52
C GLY A 39 3.86 2.36 10.04
N MET A 40 4.43 3.38 10.68
CA MET A 40 4.43 3.57 12.14
C MET A 40 3.40 4.61 12.59
N VAL A 41 2.47 4.99 11.72
CA VAL A 41 1.42 5.94 12.06
C VAL A 41 0.54 5.35 13.15
N THR A 42 0.43 6.09 14.26
CA THR A 42 -0.44 5.78 15.39
C THR A 42 -1.67 6.70 15.36
N GLY A 43 -2.71 6.40 16.15
CA GLY A 43 -3.94 7.21 16.20
C GLY A 43 -5.06 6.74 15.27
N LEU A 44 -4.95 5.53 14.70
CA LEU A 44 -6.10 4.80 14.14
C LEU A 44 -6.93 4.23 15.30
N ASP A 45 -7.61 5.11 16.02
CA ASP A 45 -8.35 4.76 17.23
C ASP A 45 -9.48 3.77 16.92
N ARG A 46 -9.96 3.11 17.98
CA ARG A 46 -11.12 2.19 17.93
C ARG A 46 -10.92 0.96 17.04
N GLY A 47 -9.68 0.55 16.80
CA GLY A 47 -9.34 -0.65 16.01
C GLY A 47 -9.54 -0.45 14.51
N LEU A 48 -9.47 0.80 14.03
CA LEU A 48 -9.63 1.14 12.62
C LEU A 48 -8.55 0.47 11.76
N ASP A 49 -7.33 0.34 12.28
CA ASP A 49 -6.24 -0.41 11.66
C ASP A 49 -6.64 -1.87 11.35
N LYS A 50 -7.18 -2.57 12.37
CA LYS A 50 -7.63 -3.96 12.24
C LYS A 50 -8.81 -4.07 11.29
N MET A 51 -9.80 -3.18 11.41
CA MET A 51 -10.98 -3.17 10.54
C MET A 51 -10.60 -2.94 9.07
N MET A 52 -9.69 -2.00 8.78
CA MET A 52 -9.20 -1.76 7.43
C MET A 52 -8.39 -2.95 6.90
N GLY A 53 -7.55 -3.55 7.74
CA GLY A 53 -6.81 -4.77 7.38
C GLY A 53 -7.73 -5.96 7.07
N GLU A 54 -8.81 -6.14 7.82
CA GLU A 54 -9.81 -7.19 7.59
C GLU A 54 -10.59 -6.99 6.28
N MET A 55 -10.79 -5.74 5.85
CA MET A 55 -11.38 -5.43 4.55
C MET A 55 -10.40 -5.56 3.39
N TRP A 56 -9.09 -5.62 3.65
CA TRP A 56 -8.07 -5.68 2.61
C TRP A 56 -7.93 -7.09 2.05
N ILE A 57 -8.73 -7.38 1.02
CA ILE A 57 -8.67 -8.64 0.29
C ILE A 57 -7.60 -8.54 -0.79
N GLN A 58 -6.42 -9.07 -0.52
CA GLN A 58 -5.37 -9.18 -1.53
C GLN A 58 -5.65 -10.38 -2.43
N GLU A 59 -5.94 -10.13 -3.71
CA GLU A 59 -5.76 -11.19 -4.69
C GLU A 59 -4.28 -11.56 -4.70
N ARG A 60 -3.96 -12.75 -4.19
CA ARG A 60 -2.70 -13.40 -4.51
C ARG A 60 -2.74 -13.74 -6.00
N ARG A 61 -2.56 -12.74 -6.86
CA ARG A 61 -2.04 -12.96 -8.19
C ARG A 61 -0.71 -13.60 -7.95
N GLY A 62 -0.70 -14.94 -7.96
CA GLY A 62 0.50 -15.71 -7.77
C GLY A 62 1.55 -15.07 -8.65
N THR A 63 2.72 -14.81 -8.09
CA THR A 63 3.93 -14.62 -8.87
C THR A 63 4.26 -15.94 -9.59
N GLN A 64 3.30 -16.51 -10.32
CA GLN A 64 3.51 -17.62 -11.22
C GLN A 64 4.07 -17.00 -12.48
N ARG A 65 5.38 -16.78 -12.46
CA ARG A 65 6.14 -16.89 -13.69
C ARG A 65 6.05 -18.37 -14.09
N PRO A 66 5.58 -18.71 -15.30
CA PRO A 66 5.40 -20.11 -15.72
C PRO A 66 6.69 -20.94 -15.65
N ASP A 67 7.83 -20.29 -15.49
CA ASP A 67 9.20 -20.79 -15.47
C ASP A 67 9.83 -20.89 -14.07
N VAL A 68 9.13 -20.53 -12.99
CA VAL A 68 9.69 -20.53 -11.62
C VAL A 68 8.84 -21.36 -10.66
N ASP A 69 9.36 -22.52 -10.26
CA ASP A 69 8.82 -23.31 -9.16
C ASP A 69 9.24 -22.68 -7.82
N VAL A 70 8.31 -21.97 -7.17
CA VAL A 70 8.55 -21.36 -5.87
C VAL A 70 8.25 -22.41 -4.80
N GLN A 71 9.29 -22.98 -4.21
CA GLN A 71 9.15 -23.84 -3.03
C GLN A 71 8.65 -23.01 -1.85
N ASP A 72 7.61 -23.49 -1.16
CA ASP A 72 7.10 -22.89 0.07
C ASP A 72 8.18 -22.91 1.17
N VAL A 73 8.90 -21.81 1.33
CA VAL A 73 9.80 -21.62 2.48
C VAL A 73 8.95 -21.26 3.69
N ALA A 74 8.78 -22.20 4.61
CA ALA A 74 8.20 -21.91 5.92
C ALA A 74 9.13 -20.93 6.66
N ILE A 75 8.76 -19.64 6.69
CA ILE A 75 9.43 -18.62 7.50
C ILE A 75 9.18 -19.00 8.97
N PRO A 76 10.21 -19.33 9.78
CA PRO A 76 10.01 -19.60 11.19
C PRO A 76 9.69 -18.28 11.90
N VAL A 77 8.42 -18.08 12.26
CA VAL A 77 8.00 -16.96 13.10
C VAL A 77 8.43 -17.28 14.54
N MET A 78 9.56 -16.73 14.96
CA MET A 78 10.05 -16.79 16.34
C MET A 78 9.35 -15.69 17.16
N LEU A 79 8.21 -16.03 17.78
CA LEU A 79 7.56 -15.17 18.76
C LEU A 79 8.40 -15.12 20.04
N LYS A 80 9.18 -14.05 20.21
CA LYS A 80 9.82 -13.77 21.50
C LYS A 80 8.73 -13.29 22.47
N LYS A 81 8.19 -14.21 23.28
CA LYS A 81 7.36 -13.85 24.45
C LYS A 81 8.21 -13.00 25.39
N ILE A 82 7.70 -11.81 25.70
CA ILE A 82 8.15 -10.97 26.82
C ILE A 82 7.19 -11.26 27.98
#